data_AF-A0A7W0RGG6-F1
#
_entry.id   AF-A0A7W0RGG6-F1
#
_cell.length_a   1.000
_cell.length_b   1.000
_cell.length_c   1.000
_cell.angle_alpha   90.00
_cell.angle_beta   90.00
_cell.angle_gamma   90.00
#
_symmetry.space_group_name_H-M   'P 1'
#
loop_
_entity.id
_entity.type
_entity.pdbx_description
1 polymer ?
#
loop_
_entity_poly.entity_id
_entity_poly.type
_entity_poly.pdbx_seq_one_letter_code
_entity_poly.pdbx_strand_id
1 'polypeptide(L)'
;MSHVLVVVGVVLTAAAVLFFIGRGEDRDPERASSTVAGVLADRDGDGTLERAPGEPMLDRTELAPADRVIRTLATLGQISDAHVRDEESPARAVLLDRLGPPFTSTFRPHEALSTQVLAASVRSVNGLDPDAVLLTGDLIDSAQVNELDQALGVLEGGLVQPDSGAPGYQGPQAAASADPFVYRPDLDAPRHPGLLASAQRAFRSPGFNAPWYVAPGNHDLLVQGEAPPSTALGELAVGNRALSEIDRETDIPGAFSPGVVDSVLSNGLPGKTVAVPADPRRRHLGATAATQRLRSASNSEGRLARLDHSFDVGPRLRVVVLDLVRREGGSDGRVQSDQVAWLRSELARAGERYVVVVSHQPLASSDGGESALAVLDESPRVIAALSGHTHRSSIEPRRSTAGGYWLIGTPSLADYPQQARALKLVETEGGGVALETWMVDTAPDPLADTARDLAFLDAQGGRPGGATGDREDRNARLFR
;
A
#
# COMPACT_ATOMS: atom_id res chain seq x y z
N MET A 1 -15.00 77.54 19.07
CA MET A 1 -15.49 76.84 20.27
C MET A 1 -14.91 75.43 20.19
N SER A 2 -13.68 75.22 20.68
CA SER A 2 -13.32 74.78 22.07
C SER A 2 -13.40 73.24 22.16
N HIS A 3 -12.37 72.45 22.50
CA HIS A 3 -11.08 72.64 23.23
C HIS A 3 -9.88 71.99 22.44
N VAL A 4 -8.55 72.14 22.67
CA VAL A 4 -7.67 72.48 23.84
C VAL A 4 -7.36 71.25 24.73
N LEU A 5 -6.11 70.80 25.01
CA LEU A 5 -4.72 71.29 24.74
C LEU A 5 -3.64 70.13 24.72
N VAL A 6 -2.45 70.38 24.14
CA VAL A 6 -1.05 69.94 24.49
C VAL A 6 -0.87 68.74 25.48
N VAL A 7 -0.31 67.57 25.12
CA VAL A 7 1.12 67.14 24.86
C VAL A 7 1.91 66.57 26.07
N VAL A 8 2.31 65.29 25.97
CA VAL A 8 3.51 64.54 26.50
C VAL A 8 3.82 64.43 28.02
N GLY A 9 4.10 63.18 28.48
CA GLY A 9 4.85 62.82 29.72
C GLY A 9 4.30 61.54 30.43
N VAL A 10 4.84 60.31 30.29
CA VAL A 10 6.10 59.73 30.88
C VAL A 10 5.99 59.51 32.41
N VAL A 11 6.18 58.32 33.02
CA VAL A 11 6.27 56.89 32.57
C VAL A 11 6.17 55.95 33.80
N LEU A 12 5.63 54.71 33.67
CA LEU A 12 6.08 53.44 34.32
C LEU A 12 5.00 52.31 34.28
N THR A 13 5.46 51.05 34.04
CA THR A 13 4.92 49.70 34.41
C THR A 13 3.44 49.49 34.75
N ALA A 14 2.74 48.41 34.38
CA ALA A 14 2.96 47.22 33.53
C ALA A 14 1.55 46.56 33.31
N ALA A 15 1.26 45.60 32.43
CA ALA A 15 2.08 44.62 31.73
C ALA A 15 1.57 44.36 30.29
N ALA A 16 2.31 43.58 29.50
CA ALA A 16 2.03 43.39 28.06
C ALA A 16 1.10 42.20 27.76
N VAL A 17 0.12 42.43 26.88
CA VAL A 17 -0.50 41.39 26.04
C VAL A 17 -0.09 41.68 24.61
N LEU A 18 0.89 40.93 24.10
CA LEU A 18 1.44 41.12 22.76
C LEU A 18 0.64 40.29 21.74
N PHE A 19 -0.20 40.98 20.97
CA PHE A 19 -0.81 40.43 19.76
C PHE A 19 0.28 40.16 18.73
N PHE A 20 0.75 38.91 18.61
CA PHE A 20 1.53 38.48 17.46
C PHE A 20 0.60 38.15 16.31
N ILE A 21 0.61 39.00 15.29
CA ILE A 21 -0.02 38.70 14.00
C ILE A 21 0.83 37.61 13.33
N GLY A 22 0.36 36.37 13.42
CA GLY A 22 0.91 35.27 12.63
C GLY A 22 0.77 35.59 11.15
N ARG A 23 1.87 35.55 10.40
CA ARG A 23 1.80 35.50 8.93
C ARG A 23 1.11 34.19 8.56
N GLY A 24 0.19 34.24 7.59
CA GLY A 24 -0.39 33.03 7.05
C GLY A 24 0.71 32.18 6.41
N GLU A 25 0.71 30.89 6.71
CA GLU A 25 1.39 29.90 5.89
C GLU A 25 0.62 29.77 4.57
N ASP A 26 1.33 29.74 3.45
CA ASP A 26 0.71 29.57 2.14
C ASP A 26 0.04 28.19 2.06
N ARG A 27 -1.30 28.20 2.07
CA ARG A 27 -2.11 27.00 1.80
C ARG A 27 -2.05 26.71 0.31
N ASP A 28 -1.00 26.02 -0.09
CA ASP A 28 -0.84 25.39 -1.39
C ASP A 28 -1.59 24.03 -1.36
N PRO A 29 -2.80 23.93 -1.94
CA PRO A 29 -3.63 22.72 -1.85
C PRO A 29 -3.14 21.60 -2.78
N GLU A 30 -2.15 21.87 -3.65
CA GLU A 30 -1.59 20.88 -4.58
C GLU A 30 -0.45 20.07 -3.93
N ARG A 31 0.01 20.46 -2.74
CA ARG A 31 1.05 19.72 -2.00
C ARG A 31 0.46 18.52 -1.27
N ALA A 32 0.98 17.35 -1.61
CA ALA A 32 0.89 16.13 -0.82
C ALA A 32 1.25 16.40 0.65
N SER A 33 0.37 16.00 1.57
CA SER A 33 0.76 15.96 2.98
C SER A 33 1.59 14.71 3.29
N SER A 34 2.37 14.83 4.34
CA SER A 34 3.24 13.77 4.85
C SER A 34 3.30 13.92 6.36
N THR A 35 3.58 12.83 7.06
CA THR A 35 3.65 12.83 8.52
C THR A 35 4.71 13.78 9.09
N VAL A 36 5.65 14.28 8.27
CA VAL A 36 6.62 15.33 8.64
C VAL A 36 5.97 16.72 8.71
N ALA A 37 4.98 16.99 7.85
CA ALA A 37 4.26 18.27 7.80
C ALA A 37 3.02 18.28 8.71
N GLY A 38 2.30 17.16 8.77
CA GLY A 38 1.10 16.99 9.59
C GLY A 38 0.66 15.54 9.61
N VAL A 39 0.07 15.09 10.70
CA VAL A 39 -0.52 13.74 10.81
C VAL A 39 -2.05 13.84 10.82
N LEU A 40 -2.72 12.77 10.41
CA LEU A 40 -4.15 12.59 10.65
C LEU A 40 -4.36 11.78 11.93
N ALA A 41 -5.22 12.27 12.81
CA ALA A 41 -5.52 11.65 14.09
C ALA A 41 -6.92 12.04 14.57
N ASP A 42 -7.61 11.07 15.16
CA ASP A 42 -8.84 11.19 15.94
C ASP A 42 -8.49 11.69 17.35
N ARG A 43 -8.71 12.98 17.65
CA ARG A 43 -8.10 13.63 18.83
C ARG A 43 -9.00 13.69 20.06
N ASP A 44 -10.31 13.56 19.90
CA ASP A 44 -11.27 13.55 21.02
C ASP A 44 -12.04 12.23 21.16
N GLY A 45 -11.91 11.31 20.20
CA GLY A 45 -12.49 9.98 20.24
C GLY A 45 -13.85 9.86 19.54
N ASP A 46 -14.31 10.88 18.81
CA ASP A 46 -15.60 10.81 18.09
C ASP A 46 -15.58 9.88 16.87
N GLY A 47 -14.40 9.59 16.31
CA GLY A 47 -14.20 8.72 15.13
C GLY A 47 -13.87 9.46 13.83
N THR A 48 -13.79 10.79 13.85
CA THR A 48 -13.31 11.64 12.75
C THR A 48 -11.77 11.68 12.70
N LEU A 49 -11.17 12.12 11.59
CA LEU A 49 -9.74 12.38 11.48
C LEU A 49 -9.45 13.88 11.33
N GLU A 50 -8.80 14.48 12.34
CA GLU A 50 -8.30 15.85 12.26
C GLU A 50 -6.84 15.89 11.81
N ARG A 51 -6.45 17.00 11.16
CA ARG A 51 -5.03 17.33 10.99
C ARG A 51 -4.42 17.81 12.31
N ALA A 52 -3.39 17.11 12.76
CA ALA A 52 -2.52 17.48 13.87
C ALA A 52 -1.11 17.88 13.37
N PRO A 53 -0.28 18.56 14.19
CA PRO A 53 1.08 18.93 13.82
C PRO A 53 1.95 17.74 13.39
N GLY A 54 2.91 17.99 12.49
CA GLY A 54 3.81 16.96 11.98
C GLY A 54 4.78 16.39 13.02
N GLU A 55 5.20 15.16 12.79
CA GLU A 55 6.20 14.44 13.58
C GLU A 55 7.63 14.79 13.08
N PRO A 56 8.58 15.19 13.93
CA PRO A 56 9.96 15.44 13.51
C PRO A 56 10.67 14.16 13.03
N MET A 57 11.83 14.28 12.39
CA MET A 57 12.66 13.09 12.11
C MET A 57 13.26 12.54 13.43
N LEU A 58 13.09 11.25 13.70
CA LEU A 58 13.70 10.57 14.85
C LEU A 58 15.04 9.94 14.45
N ASP A 59 16.15 10.37 15.06
CA ASP A 59 17.46 9.74 14.84
C ASP A 59 17.51 8.35 15.52
N ARG A 60 17.53 7.28 14.71
CA ARG A 60 17.68 5.88 15.16
C ARG A 60 19.16 5.49 15.06
N THR A 61 19.76 5.18 16.20
CA THR A 61 21.23 5.00 16.34
C THR A 61 21.63 3.59 16.78
N GLU A 62 20.76 2.61 16.62
CA GLU A 62 20.99 1.25 17.10
C GLU A 62 22.13 0.54 16.35
N LEU A 63 22.35 0.84 15.06
CA LEU A 63 23.42 0.27 14.25
C LEU A 63 24.67 1.14 14.21
N ALA A 64 24.52 2.47 14.06
CA ALA A 64 25.61 3.44 14.06
C ALA A 64 25.22 4.72 14.83
N PRO A 65 26.19 5.49 15.38
CA PRO A 65 25.91 6.76 16.05
C PRO A 65 25.35 7.82 15.08
N ALA A 66 24.57 8.77 15.61
CA ALA A 66 24.09 9.90 14.84
C ALA A 66 25.24 10.81 14.37
N ASP A 67 25.14 11.31 13.14
CA ASP A 67 26.15 12.10 12.44
C ASP A 67 25.48 13.14 11.53
N ARG A 68 26.20 14.19 11.13
CA ARG A 68 25.63 15.28 10.32
C ARG A 68 25.44 14.84 8.87
N VAL A 69 24.19 14.83 8.41
CA VAL A 69 23.85 14.68 6.99
C VAL A 69 24.48 15.81 6.17
N ILE A 70 25.15 15.46 5.07
CA ILE A 70 25.81 16.42 4.16
C ILE A 70 25.28 16.40 2.72
N ARG A 71 24.69 15.28 2.26
CA ARG A 71 24.25 15.12 0.86
C ARG A 71 23.24 13.98 0.69
N THR A 72 22.18 14.18 -0.11
CA THR A 72 21.33 13.09 -0.62
C THR A 72 22.03 12.36 -1.77
N LEU A 73 22.01 11.02 -1.73
CA LEU A 73 22.60 10.14 -2.75
C LEU A 73 21.55 9.49 -3.66
N ALA A 74 20.33 9.27 -3.16
CA ALA A 74 19.16 8.80 -3.90
C ALA A 74 17.87 9.09 -3.11
N THR A 75 16.76 9.34 -3.81
CA THR A 75 15.39 9.47 -3.29
C THR A 75 14.50 8.38 -3.89
N LEU A 76 13.71 7.71 -3.07
CA LEU A 76 12.77 6.65 -3.48
C LEU A 76 11.36 6.95 -2.97
N GLY A 77 10.36 6.59 -3.77
CA GLY A 77 9.01 6.34 -3.29
C GLY A 77 8.75 4.83 -3.15
N GLN A 78 7.90 4.44 -2.21
CA GLN A 78 7.38 3.07 -2.09
C GLN A 78 5.86 3.11 -1.90
N ILE A 79 5.13 2.41 -2.77
CA ILE A 79 3.72 2.05 -2.59
C ILE A 79 3.64 0.54 -2.38
N SER A 80 2.72 0.10 -1.54
CA SER A 80 2.53 -1.29 -1.18
C SER A 80 1.04 -1.60 -1.04
N ASP A 81 0.65 -2.83 -1.38
CA ASP A 81 -0.63 -3.42 -1.02
C ASP A 81 -1.80 -2.46 -1.36
N ALA A 82 -1.93 -2.15 -2.65
CA ALA A 82 -2.94 -1.24 -3.18
C ALA A 82 -4.30 -1.91 -3.40
N HIS A 83 -4.31 -3.22 -3.69
CA HIS A 83 -5.50 -4.02 -3.97
C HIS A 83 -6.55 -3.30 -4.83
N VAL A 84 -6.14 -2.80 -6.00
CA VAL A 84 -7.08 -2.40 -7.04
C VAL A 84 -7.90 -3.63 -7.40
N ARG A 85 -9.20 -3.56 -7.12
CA ARG A 85 -10.08 -4.73 -7.13
C ARG A 85 -11.39 -4.43 -7.81
N ASP A 86 -11.94 -5.42 -8.49
CA ASP A 86 -13.31 -5.36 -9.01
C ASP A 86 -14.25 -5.75 -7.87
N GLU A 87 -14.75 -4.75 -7.14
CA GLU A 87 -15.59 -5.00 -5.97
C GLU A 87 -16.94 -5.66 -6.31
N GLU A 88 -17.34 -5.62 -7.59
CA GLU A 88 -18.55 -6.22 -8.13
C GLU A 88 -18.32 -7.63 -8.70
N SER A 89 -17.10 -8.13 -8.67
CA SER A 89 -16.72 -9.45 -9.18
C SER A 89 -17.45 -10.59 -8.42
N PRO A 90 -18.22 -11.45 -9.09
CA PRO A 90 -18.93 -12.58 -8.47
C PRO A 90 -18.03 -13.65 -7.84
N ALA A 91 -16.71 -13.61 -8.09
CA ALA A 91 -15.73 -14.51 -7.47
C ALA A 91 -15.25 -14.02 -6.08
N ARG A 92 -15.67 -12.83 -5.63
CA ARG A 92 -15.29 -12.29 -4.32
C ARG A 92 -15.97 -12.99 -3.15
N ALA A 93 -15.23 -13.11 -2.05
CA ALA A 93 -15.62 -13.81 -0.84
C ALA A 93 -16.33 -12.95 0.22
N VAL A 94 -16.83 -11.75 -0.14
CA VAL A 94 -17.46 -10.73 0.75
C VAL A 94 -18.40 -11.30 1.82
N LEU A 95 -19.13 -12.38 1.51
CA LEU A 95 -20.06 -12.98 2.47
C LEU A 95 -19.37 -13.79 3.59
N LEU A 96 -18.15 -14.29 3.39
CA LEU A 96 -17.39 -15.06 4.38
C LEU A 96 -16.88 -14.20 5.53
N ASP A 97 -16.73 -12.89 5.31
CA ASP A 97 -16.26 -11.91 6.28
C ASP A 97 -16.97 -12.00 7.66
N ARG A 98 -18.29 -12.27 7.64
CA ARG A 98 -19.12 -12.44 8.84
C ARG A 98 -18.78 -13.66 9.69
N LEU A 99 -17.95 -14.57 9.19
CA LEU A 99 -17.48 -15.76 9.90
C LEU A 99 -16.25 -15.46 10.76
N GLY A 100 -15.52 -14.38 10.45
CA GLY A 100 -14.25 -14.03 11.10
C GLY A 100 -13.13 -15.03 10.79
N PRO A 101 -12.03 -15.02 11.59
CA PRO A 101 -10.83 -15.82 11.33
C PRO A 101 -11.13 -17.30 11.03
N PRO A 102 -10.61 -17.86 9.92
CA PRO A 102 -9.56 -17.32 9.06
C PRO A 102 -10.03 -16.40 7.93
N PHE A 103 -11.34 -16.16 7.77
CA PHE A 103 -11.91 -15.31 6.73
C PHE A 103 -11.94 -13.84 7.18
N THR A 104 -10.78 -13.19 7.15
CA THR A 104 -10.60 -11.76 7.47
C THR A 104 -10.31 -10.94 6.23
N SER A 105 -10.79 -9.70 6.23
CA SER A 105 -10.50 -8.67 5.23
C SER A 105 -10.94 -9.02 3.80
N THR A 106 -12.00 -9.82 3.68
CA THR A 106 -12.63 -10.22 2.41
C THR A 106 -13.58 -9.14 1.88
N PHE A 107 -14.07 -8.27 2.76
CA PHE A 107 -14.79 -7.03 2.49
C PHE A 107 -14.09 -5.84 3.16
N ARG A 108 -14.17 -4.64 2.56
CA ARG A 108 -13.80 -3.36 3.16
C ARG A 108 -14.81 -2.27 2.79
N PRO A 109 -15.26 -1.40 3.72
CA PRO A 109 -16.24 -0.34 3.44
C PRO A 109 -15.93 0.60 2.25
N HIS A 110 -14.65 0.79 1.93
CA HIS A 110 -14.11 1.72 0.94
C HIS A 110 -13.55 1.07 -0.33
N GLU A 111 -13.68 -0.24 -0.51
CA GLU A 111 -13.01 -1.02 -1.58
C GLU A 111 -13.23 -0.50 -3.01
N ALA A 112 -14.44 0.01 -3.31
CA ALA A 112 -14.80 0.66 -4.57
C ALA A 112 -13.92 1.89 -4.94
N LEU A 113 -13.19 2.44 -3.97
CA LEU A 113 -12.39 3.66 -4.11
C LEU A 113 -10.90 3.37 -4.37
N SER A 114 -10.52 2.09 -4.47
CA SER A 114 -9.13 1.62 -4.61
C SER A 114 -8.36 2.29 -5.75
N THR A 115 -8.98 2.46 -6.93
CA THR A 115 -8.34 3.16 -8.07
C THR A 115 -8.07 4.64 -7.80
N GLN A 116 -8.95 5.32 -7.07
CA GLN A 116 -8.81 6.73 -6.69
C GLN A 116 -7.77 6.91 -5.58
N VAL A 117 -7.74 6.01 -4.59
CA VAL A 117 -6.68 5.96 -3.55
C VAL A 117 -5.31 5.78 -4.20
N LEU A 118 -5.15 4.83 -5.13
CA LEU A 118 -3.90 4.63 -5.85
C LEU A 118 -3.53 5.88 -6.67
N ALA A 119 -4.46 6.48 -7.41
CA ALA A 119 -4.18 7.67 -8.22
C ALA A 119 -3.83 8.91 -7.38
N ALA A 120 -4.42 9.05 -6.20
CA ALA A 120 -4.08 10.08 -5.23
C ALA A 120 -2.72 9.82 -4.56
N SER A 121 -2.35 8.56 -4.33
CA SER A 121 -1.02 8.16 -3.86
C SER A 121 0.07 8.41 -4.91
N VAL A 122 -0.18 8.08 -6.18
CA VAL A 122 0.70 8.40 -7.33
C VAL A 122 0.95 9.91 -7.44
N ARG A 123 -0.09 10.75 -7.29
CA ARG A 123 0.06 12.22 -7.22
C ARG A 123 1.02 12.63 -6.10
N SER A 124 0.90 12.04 -4.91
CA SER A 124 1.79 12.36 -3.79
C SER A 124 3.23 11.91 -3.98
N VAL A 125 3.44 10.69 -4.48
CA VAL A 125 4.77 10.14 -4.73
C VAL A 125 5.50 10.93 -5.83
N ASN A 126 4.79 11.37 -6.87
CA ASN A 126 5.34 12.31 -7.87
C ASN A 126 5.80 13.63 -7.23
N GLY A 127 5.11 14.11 -6.19
CA GLY A 127 5.48 15.33 -5.44
C GLY A 127 6.79 15.21 -4.63
N LEU A 128 7.37 14.01 -4.53
CA LEU A 128 8.67 13.79 -3.87
C LEU A 128 9.88 14.02 -4.82
N ASP A 129 9.64 14.08 -6.13
CA ASP A 129 10.64 13.99 -7.21
C ASP A 129 11.63 12.81 -7.00
N PRO A 130 11.16 11.55 -6.96
CA PRO A 130 11.99 10.40 -6.64
C PRO A 130 12.80 9.91 -7.85
N ASP A 131 14.03 9.44 -7.62
CA ASP A 131 14.87 8.83 -8.66
C ASP A 131 14.28 7.49 -9.18
N ALA A 132 13.52 6.79 -8.34
CA ALA A 132 12.77 5.59 -8.68
C ALA A 132 11.59 5.34 -7.71
N VAL A 133 10.57 4.63 -8.16
CA VAL A 133 9.46 4.16 -7.31
C VAL A 133 9.46 2.62 -7.20
N LEU A 134 9.23 2.14 -5.98
CA LEU A 134 9.07 0.73 -5.65
C LEU A 134 7.59 0.40 -5.45
N LEU A 135 7.12 -0.65 -6.10
CA LEU A 135 5.82 -1.28 -5.83
C LEU A 135 6.08 -2.62 -5.13
N THR A 136 5.78 -2.71 -3.84
CA THR A 136 6.05 -3.91 -3.01
C THR A 136 4.88 -4.88 -2.96
N GLY A 137 4.31 -5.16 -4.14
CA GLY A 137 3.30 -6.19 -4.36
C GLY A 137 1.87 -5.79 -4.00
N ASP A 138 0.96 -6.69 -4.36
CA ASP A 138 -0.50 -6.59 -4.18
C ASP A 138 -1.04 -5.27 -4.73
N LEU A 139 -0.64 -4.99 -5.97
CA LEU A 139 -1.17 -3.88 -6.77
C LEU A 139 -2.64 -4.14 -7.12
N ILE A 140 -3.00 -5.41 -7.36
CA ILE A 140 -4.36 -5.90 -7.58
C ILE A 140 -4.76 -6.95 -6.54
N ASP A 141 -6.05 -7.33 -6.49
CA ASP A 141 -6.59 -8.18 -5.42
C ASP A 141 -6.88 -9.64 -5.81
N SER A 142 -7.23 -9.93 -7.06
CA SER A 142 -7.70 -11.27 -7.48
C SER A 142 -7.09 -11.76 -8.81
N ALA A 143 -5.93 -11.25 -9.19
CA ALA A 143 -5.26 -11.59 -10.46
C ALA A 143 -6.14 -11.41 -11.73
N GLN A 144 -7.15 -10.52 -11.72
CA GLN A 144 -8.04 -10.33 -12.88
C GLN A 144 -7.45 -9.39 -13.95
N VAL A 145 -7.94 -9.50 -15.19
CA VAL A 145 -7.47 -8.64 -16.30
C VAL A 145 -7.93 -7.19 -16.13
N ASN A 146 -9.20 -6.94 -15.76
CA ASN A 146 -9.70 -5.59 -15.50
C ASN A 146 -8.99 -4.91 -14.32
N GLU A 147 -8.79 -5.61 -13.20
CA GLU A 147 -8.04 -5.08 -12.05
C GLU A 147 -6.65 -4.60 -12.50
N LEU A 148 -5.94 -5.41 -13.29
CA LEU A 148 -4.61 -5.07 -13.78
C LEU A 148 -4.64 -3.97 -14.86
N ASP A 149 -5.67 -3.93 -15.72
CA ASP A 149 -5.88 -2.84 -16.69
C ASP A 149 -6.13 -1.50 -15.98
N GLN A 150 -6.91 -1.52 -14.90
CA GLN A 150 -7.22 -0.35 -14.08
C GLN A 150 -6.00 0.13 -13.31
N ALA A 151 -5.29 -0.77 -12.64
CA ALA A 151 -4.08 -0.45 -11.90
C ALA A 151 -2.99 0.10 -12.82
N LEU A 152 -2.67 -0.60 -13.93
CA LEU A 152 -1.69 -0.10 -14.89
C LEU A 152 -2.13 1.23 -15.52
N GLY A 153 -3.42 1.42 -15.84
CA GLY A 153 -3.93 2.71 -16.30
C GLY A 153 -3.79 3.86 -15.28
N VAL A 154 -3.75 3.54 -13.98
CA VAL A 154 -3.39 4.52 -12.93
C VAL A 154 -1.89 4.80 -12.94
N LEU A 155 -1.03 3.78 -13.05
CA LEU A 155 0.43 3.91 -12.95
C LEU A 155 1.11 4.49 -14.21
N GLU A 156 0.66 4.09 -15.40
CA GLU A 156 1.11 4.59 -16.70
C GLU A 156 0.52 5.99 -17.01
N GLY A 157 -0.63 6.30 -16.40
CA GLY A 157 -1.37 7.54 -16.62
C GLY A 157 -2.28 7.50 -17.84
N GLY A 158 -3.27 8.40 -17.87
CA GLY A 158 -4.27 8.43 -18.94
C GLY A 158 -5.69 8.35 -18.38
N LEU A 159 -6.59 7.64 -19.08
CA LEU A 159 -8.00 7.49 -18.69
C LEU A 159 -8.21 6.13 -18.01
N VAL A 160 -8.69 6.15 -16.77
CA VAL A 160 -9.02 4.97 -15.96
C VAL A 160 -10.54 4.81 -15.94
N GLN A 161 -11.03 3.57 -16.06
CA GLN A 161 -12.46 3.22 -15.95
C GLN A 161 -12.65 2.15 -14.87
N PRO A 162 -13.10 2.52 -13.65
CA PRO A 162 -13.38 1.57 -12.57
C PRO A 162 -14.56 0.63 -12.87
N ASP A 163 -15.57 1.14 -13.60
CA ASP A 163 -16.82 0.46 -13.97
C ASP A 163 -16.61 -0.95 -14.56
N SER A 164 -17.11 -1.98 -13.87
CA SER A 164 -17.11 -3.39 -14.27
C SER A 164 -18.54 -3.87 -14.60
N GLY A 165 -18.68 -4.93 -15.40
CA GLY A 165 -20.01 -5.44 -15.76
C GLY A 165 -20.80 -4.52 -16.68
N ALA A 166 -21.94 -4.01 -16.20
CA ALA A 166 -22.76 -3.02 -16.90
C ALA A 166 -22.51 -1.59 -16.36
N PRO A 167 -23.07 -0.52 -16.97
CA PRO A 167 -22.78 0.84 -16.50
C PRO A 167 -23.38 1.18 -15.13
N GLY A 168 -22.51 1.43 -14.14
CA GLY A 168 -22.84 1.97 -12.82
C GLY A 168 -23.26 0.94 -11.77
N TYR A 169 -22.71 1.09 -10.57
CA TYR A 169 -22.62 0.08 -9.51
C TYR A 169 -23.76 -0.95 -9.35
N GLN A 170 -23.40 -2.24 -9.49
CA GLN A 170 -24.23 -3.43 -9.25
C GLN A 170 -23.73 -4.33 -8.09
N GLY A 171 -22.62 -3.98 -7.44
CA GLY A 171 -21.98 -4.77 -6.38
C GLY A 171 -22.74 -4.86 -5.04
N PRO A 172 -22.14 -5.51 -4.02
CA PRO A 172 -22.83 -5.85 -2.77
C PRO A 172 -23.19 -4.65 -1.88
N GLN A 173 -22.51 -3.50 -2.02
CA GLN A 173 -22.76 -2.28 -1.24
C GLN A 173 -23.96 -1.45 -1.73
N ALA A 174 -24.71 -1.92 -2.73
CA ALA A 174 -25.81 -1.17 -3.32
C ALA A 174 -26.94 -0.93 -2.29
N ALA A 175 -27.64 0.20 -2.37
CA ALA A 175 -28.77 0.50 -1.48
C ALA A 175 -29.93 -0.53 -1.55
N ALA A 176 -30.04 -1.26 -2.66
CA ALA A 176 -31.01 -2.35 -2.84
C ALA A 176 -30.52 -3.70 -2.25
N SER A 177 -29.29 -3.78 -1.75
CA SER A 177 -28.72 -4.98 -1.14
C SER A 177 -29.41 -5.29 0.19
N ALA A 178 -29.88 -6.53 0.30
CA ALA A 178 -30.60 -7.05 1.46
C ALA A 178 -29.69 -7.58 2.57
N ASP A 179 -28.37 -7.61 2.35
CA ASP A 179 -27.41 -8.14 3.32
C ASP A 179 -27.04 -7.09 4.38
N PRO A 180 -27.38 -7.29 5.67
CA PRO A 180 -27.12 -6.30 6.72
C PRO A 180 -25.66 -6.32 7.21
N PHE A 181 -24.81 -7.21 6.69
CA PHE A 181 -23.39 -7.28 7.04
C PHE A 181 -22.49 -6.46 6.10
N VAL A 182 -23.02 -5.99 4.97
CA VAL A 182 -22.29 -5.15 4.01
C VAL A 182 -22.66 -3.69 4.24
N TYR A 183 -21.65 -2.83 4.41
CA TYR A 183 -21.84 -1.38 4.55
C TYR A 183 -22.29 -0.75 3.22
N ARG A 184 -23.46 -0.09 3.22
CA ARG A 184 -24.04 0.57 2.04
C ARG A 184 -24.02 2.10 2.24
N PRO A 185 -23.13 2.87 1.57
CA PRO A 185 -22.90 4.28 1.87
C PRO A 185 -24.10 5.22 1.66
N ASP A 186 -25.09 4.83 0.85
CA ASP A 186 -26.34 5.59 0.69
C ASP A 186 -27.26 5.53 1.93
N LEU A 187 -27.14 4.49 2.76
CA LEU A 187 -28.10 4.13 3.82
C LEU A 187 -27.48 4.09 5.23
N ASP A 188 -26.33 3.45 5.36
CA ASP A 188 -25.71 3.13 6.64
C ASP A 188 -24.72 4.25 7.06
N ALA A 189 -24.48 4.41 8.37
CA ALA A 189 -23.64 5.51 8.88
C ALA A 189 -22.15 5.12 8.93
N PRO A 190 -21.20 6.02 8.60
CA PRO A 190 -21.40 7.37 8.06
C PRO A 190 -21.98 7.31 6.64
N ARG A 191 -22.88 8.24 6.28
CA ARG A 191 -23.56 8.21 4.98
C ARG A 191 -22.86 9.10 3.96
N HIS A 192 -22.55 8.54 2.80
CA HIS A 192 -21.96 9.22 1.65
C HIS A 192 -22.86 8.97 0.40
N PRO A 193 -24.04 9.63 0.29
CA PRO A 193 -24.99 9.35 -0.78
C PRO A 193 -24.38 9.63 -2.17
N GLY A 194 -24.47 8.65 -3.06
CA GLY A 194 -23.87 8.72 -4.40
C GLY A 194 -22.36 8.48 -4.46
N LEU A 195 -21.74 7.95 -3.39
CA LEU A 195 -20.33 7.56 -3.36
C LEU A 195 -20.01 6.50 -4.41
N LEU A 196 -20.79 5.43 -4.50
CA LEU A 196 -20.59 4.33 -5.46
C LEU A 196 -20.81 4.81 -6.91
N ALA A 197 -21.82 5.64 -7.14
CA ALA A 197 -22.03 6.34 -8.42
C ALA A 197 -20.96 7.41 -8.73
N SER A 198 -19.99 7.61 -7.81
CA SER A 198 -18.80 8.44 -8.01
C SER A 198 -17.52 7.63 -8.17
N ALA A 199 -17.41 6.48 -7.49
CA ALA A 199 -16.39 5.47 -7.70
C ALA A 199 -16.36 5.00 -9.18
N GLN A 200 -17.52 4.66 -9.76
CA GLN A 200 -17.60 4.13 -11.13
C GLN A 200 -17.38 5.16 -12.26
N ARG A 201 -17.06 6.43 -11.96
CA ARG A 201 -16.84 7.43 -13.01
C ARG A 201 -15.40 7.37 -13.53
N ALA A 202 -15.27 7.28 -14.86
CA ALA A 202 -13.99 7.44 -15.54
C ALA A 202 -13.27 8.73 -15.10
N PHE A 203 -11.99 8.61 -14.76
CA PHE A 203 -11.15 9.73 -14.34
C PHE A 203 -9.79 9.71 -15.03
N ARG A 204 -8.99 10.78 -14.87
CA ARG A 204 -7.64 10.83 -15.40
C ARG A 204 -6.59 10.69 -14.30
N SER A 205 -5.73 9.68 -14.43
CA SER A 205 -4.52 9.56 -13.61
C SER A 205 -3.36 10.32 -14.27
N PRO A 206 -2.45 10.97 -13.51
CA PRO A 206 -1.22 11.53 -14.06
C PRO A 206 -0.24 10.45 -14.56
N GLY A 207 -0.28 9.24 -13.98
CA GLY A 207 0.82 8.28 -14.06
C GLY A 207 2.02 8.67 -13.19
N PHE A 208 3.03 7.81 -13.09
CA PHE A 208 4.31 8.16 -12.46
C PHE A 208 5.19 8.99 -13.39
N ASN A 209 5.84 10.02 -12.84
CA ASN A 209 6.89 10.78 -13.53
C ASN A 209 8.24 10.05 -13.53
N ALA A 210 8.47 9.19 -12.53
CA ALA A 210 9.71 8.47 -12.27
C ALA A 210 9.62 6.99 -12.75
N PRO A 211 10.75 6.34 -13.06
CA PRO A 211 10.76 4.92 -13.39
C PRO A 211 10.29 4.09 -12.17
N TRP A 212 9.48 3.06 -12.43
CA TRP A 212 8.86 2.25 -11.38
C TRP A 212 9.13 0.76 -11.56
N TYR A 213 9.32 0.09 -10.42
CA TYR A 213 9.84 -1.27 -10.34
C TYR A 213 9.00 -2.07 -9.35
N VAL A 214 8.62 -3.31 -9.72
CA VAL A 214 7.62 -4.09 -8.98
C VAL A 214 8.17 -5.43 -8.47
N ALA A 215 8.08 -5.62 -7.15
CA ALA A 215 8.03 -6.95 -6.55
C ALA A 215 6.58 -7.43 -6.64
N PRO A 216 6.27 -8.58 -7.25
CA PRO A 216 4.89 -9.08 -7.28
C PRO A 216 4.50 -9.61 -5.88
N GLY A 217 3.26 -9.35 -5.50
CA GLY A 217 2.65 -9.94 -4.30
C GLY A 217 1.75 -11.14 -4.61
N ASN A 218 1.18 -11.75 -3.57
CA ASN A 218 0.37 -12.95 -3.74
C ASN A 218 -0.98 -12.66 -4.43
N HIS A 219 -1.63 -11.52 -4.18
CA HIS A 219 -2.86 -11.10 -4.88
C HIS A 219 -2.62 -10.69 -6.35
N ASP A 220 -1.40 -10.29 -6.71
CA ASP A 220 -1.04 -10.03 -8.12
C ASP A 220 -1.07 -11.31 -8.99
N LEU A 221 -0.90 -12.49 -8.38
CA LEU A 221 -0.67 -13.77 -9.06
C LEU A 221 -1.67 -14.87 -8.69
N LEU A 222 -2.48 -14.68 -7.64
CA LEU A 222 -3.47 -15.61 -7.09
C LEU A 222 -4.82 -14.91 -6.89
N VAL A 223 -5.91 -15.67 -6.93
CA VAL A 223 -7.27 -15.18 -6.67
C VAL A 223 -7.44 -14.93 -5.17
N GLN A 224 -7.79 -13.69 -4.79
CA GLN A 224 -7.82 -13.20 -3.40
C GLN A 224 -6.56 -13.57 -2.61
N GLY A 225 -5.39 -13.54 -3.25
CA GLY A 225 -4.10 -13.80 -2.63
C GLY A 225 -3.81 -15.24 -2.20
N GLU A 226 -4.77 -16.16 -2.26
CA GLU A 226 -4.66 -17.48 -1.64
C GLU A 226 -4.70 -18.64 -2.64
N ALA A 227 -5.56 -18.59 -3.67
CA ALA A 227 -5.78 -19.72 -4.58
C ALA A 227 -5.26 -19.45 -6.00
N PRO A 228 -4.50 -20.37 -6.63
CA PRO A 228 -4.17 -20.23 -8.04
C PRO A 228 -5.44 -20.31 -8.90
N PRO A 229 -5.53 -19.55 -10.01
CA PRO A 229 -6.73 -19.55 -10.86
C PRO A 229 -7.12 -20.96 -11.37
N SER A 230 -8.35 -21.39 -11.02
CA SER A 230 -8.98 -22.62 -11.53
C SER A 230 -10.04 -22.32 -12.59
N THR A 231 -10.52 -23.35 -13.30
CA THR A 231 -11.64 -23.23 -14.24
C THR A 231 -12.91 -22.75 -13.52
N ALA A 232 -13.24 -23.33 -12.36
CA ALA A 232 -14.45 -22.97 -11.62
C ALA A 232 -14.41 -21.51 -11.12
N LEU A 233 -13.26 -21.05 -10.61
CA LEU A 233 -13.06 -19.65 -10.25
C LEU A 233 -13.14 -18.73 -11.48
N GLY A 234 -12.56 -19.13 -12.61
CA GLY A 234 -12.61 -18.36 -13.86
C GLY A 234 -14.01 -18.22 -14.46
N GLU A 235 -14.79 -19.31 -14.47
CA GLU A 235 -16.18 -19.32 -14.92
C GLU A 235 -17.09 -18.53 -13.98
N LEU A 236 -16.84 -18.59 -12.67
CA LEU A 236 -17.53 -17.75 -11.69
C LEU A 236 -17.25 -16.27 -11.96
N ALA A 237 -15.98 -15.86 -12.03
CA ALA A 237 -15.57 -14.47 -12.14
C ALA A 237 -16.17 -13.74 -13.36
N VAL A 238 -16.18 -14.37 -14.53
CA VAL A 238 -16.79 -13.78 -15.75
C VAL A 238 -18.31 -13.99 -15.82
N GLY A 239 -18.89 -14.75 -14.89
CA GLY A 239 -20.28 -15.20 -14.89
C GLY A 239 -21.29 -14.12 -14.49
N ASN A 240 -22.58 -14.47 -14.59
CA ASN A 240 -23.71 -13.58 -14.31
C ASN A 240 -24.44 -13.89 -12.98
N ARG A 241 -23.80 -14.61 -12.05
CA ARG A 241 -24.36 -14.95 -10.74
C ARG A 241 -23.30 -14.79 -9.65
N ALA A 242 -23.62 -14.01 -8.62
CA ALA A 242 -22.84 -13.91 -7.39
C ALA A 242 -23.54 -14.68 -6.26
N LEU A 243 -22.78 -15.24 -5.33
CA LEU A 243 -23.28 -15.90 -4.12
C LEU A 243 -23.69 -14.84 -3.09
N SER A 244 -24.92 -14.92 -2.59
CA SER A 244 -25.48 -13.94 -1.63
C SER A 244 -25.80 -14.55 -0.26
N GLU A 245 -26.05 -15.85 -0.21
CA GLU A 245 -26.14 -16.62 1.03
C GLU A 245 -25.54 -18.01 0.78
N ILE A 246 -24.75 -18.54 1.71
CA ILE A 246 -24.34 -19.95 1.69
C ILE A 246 -25.41 -20.82 2.35
N ASP A 247 -25.67 -22.01 1.79
CA ASP A 247 -26.54 -23.01 2.40
C ASP A 247 -25.92 -23.55 3.70
N ARG A 248 -26.72 -23.65 4.76
CA ARG A 248 -26.27 -24.00 6.13
C ARG A 248 -25.63 -25.38 6.29
N GLU A 249 -25.76 -26.23 5.28
CA GLU A 249 -25.18 -27.59 5.25
C GLU A 249 -23.84 -27.63 4.48
N THR A 250 -23.41 -26.50 3.91
CA THR A 250 -22.10 -26.33 3.28
C THR A 250 -21.02 -26.29 4.35
N ASP A 251 -20.17 -27.32 4.39
CA ASP A 251 -18.90 -27.24 5.10
C ASP A 251 -17.98 -26.26 4.36
N ILE A 252 -17.46 -25.26 5.07
CA ILE A 252 -16.52 -24.26 4.55
C ILE A 252 -15.19 -24.49 5.29
N PRO A 253 -14.24 -25.23 4.72
CA PRO A 253 -12.98 -25.50 5.39
C PRO A 253 -12.22 -24.21 5.69
N GLY A 254 -11.70 -24.08 6.91
CA GLY A 254 -10.89 -22.93 7.37
C GLY A 254 -9.49 -22.85 6.74
N ALA A 255 -9.35 -23.19 5.47
CA ALA A 255 -8.14 -23.06 4.67
C ALA A 255 -8.52 -22.91 3.19
N PHE A 256 -8.33 -21.71 2.63
CA PHE A 256 -8.42 -21.53 1.18
C PHE A 256 -7.29 -22.32 0.51
N SER A 257 -7.66 -23.30 -0.30
CA SER A 257 -6.75 -24.03 -1.16
C SER A 257 -7.49 -24.41 -2.44
N PRO A 258 -6.81 -24.54 -3.59
CA PRO A 258 -7.49 -24.78 -4.87
C PRO A 258 -8.36 -26.05 -4.84
N GLY A 259 -7.91 -27.12 -4.17
CA GLY A 259 -8.68 -28.34 -4.00
C GLY A 259 -9.93 -28.20 -3.11
N VAL A 260 -9.92 -27.28 -2.13
CA VAL A 260 -11.12 -26.93 -1.34
C VAL A 260 -12.09 -26.13 -2.20
N VAL A 261 -11.61 -25.10 -2.91
CA VAL A 261 -12.46 -24.21 -3.72
C VAL A 261 -13.14 -25.00 -4.85
N ASP A 262 -12.38 -25.79 -5.61
CA ASP A 262 -12.94 -26.62 -6.69
C ASP A 262 -13.89 -27.70 -6.14
N SER A 263 -13.67 -28.20 -4.91
CA SER A 263 -14.60 -29.13 -4.24
C SER A 263 -15.91 -28.44 -3.85
N VAL A 264 -15.85 -27.23 -3.27
CA VAL A 264 -17.03 -26.45 -2.87
C VAL A 264 -17.85 -26.02 -4.10
N LEU A 265 -17.19 -25.66 -5.20
CA LEU A 265 -17.84 -25.25 -6.46
C LEU A 265 -18.24 -26.44 -7.37
N SER A 266 -17.87 -27.68 -7.02
CA SER A 266 -18.04 -28.87 -7.88
C SER A 266 -19.48 -29.19 -8.29
N ASN A 267 -20.45 -28.75 -7.49
CA ASN A 267 -21.90 -28.92 -7.74
C ASN A 267 -22.60 -27.60 -8.12
N GLY A 268 -21.83 -26.57 -8.47
CA GLY A 268 -22.30 -25.19 -8.65
C GLY A 268 -22.10 -24.34 -7.40
N LEU A 269 -22.72 -23.17 -7.37
CA LEU A 269 -22.63 -22.23 -6.24
C LEU A 269 -23.45 -22.73 -5.04
N PRO A 270 -22.84 -22.87 -3.83
CA PRO A 270 -23.44 -23.55 -2.68
C PRO A 270 -24.40 -22.64 -1.88
N GLY A 271 -25.47 -22.17 -2.53
CA GLY A 271 -26.54 -21.43 -1.86
C GLY A 271 -27.29 -20.44 -2.74
N LYS A 272 -27.91 -19.44 -2.10
CA LYS A 272 -28.69 -18.43 -2.81
C LYS A 272 -27.77 -17.52 -3.61
N THR A 273 -28.17 -17.24 -4.85
CA THR A 273 -27.38 -16.46 -5.80
C THR A 273 -28.21 -15.34 -6.42
N VAL A 274 -27.65 -14.14 -6.45
CA VAL A 274 -28.21 -12.96 -7.13
C VAL A 274 -27.71 -12.89 -8.57
N ALA A 275 -28.46 -12.23 -9.44
CA ALA A 275 -28.00 -11.93 -10.79
C ALA A 275 -27.08 -10.70 -10.76
N VAL A 276 -25.90 -10.83 -11.37
CA VAL A 276 -24.97 -9.72 -11.62
C VAL A 276 -24.66 -9.67 -13.12
N PRO A 277 -24.33 -8.51 -13.71
CA PRO A 277 -23.85 -8.48 -15.09
C PRO A 277 -22.51 -9.19 -15.25
N ALA A 278 -22.43 -10.04 -16.28
CA ALA A 278 -21.21 -10.75 -16.68
C ALA A 278 -20.21 -9.80 -17.34
N ASP A 279 -18.92 -10.00 -17.06
CA ASP A 279 -17.84 -9.24 -17.69
C ASP A 279 -16.67 -10.17 -18.07
N PRO A 280 -16.35 -10.32 -19.38
CA PRO A 280 -15.21 -11.14 -19.81
C PRO A 280 -13.85 -10.56 -19.39
N ARG A 281 -13.78 -9.30 -18.92
CA ARG A 281 -12.56 -8.69 -18.37
C ARG A 281 -12.20 -9.20 -16.97
N ARG A 282 -13.16 -9.76 -16.21
CA ARG A 282 -12.93 -10.41 -14.90
C ARG A 282 -12.14 -11.72 -14.99
N ARG A 283 -11.75 -12.15 -16.19
CA ARG A 283 -11.00 -13.40 -16.40
C ARG A 283 -9.65 -13.33 -15.68
N HIS A 284 -9.42 -14.27 -14.78
CA HIS A 284 -8.13 -14.45 -14.09
C HIS A 284 -6.94 -14.63 -15.05
N LEU A 285 -5.78 -14.15 -14.62
CA LEU A 285 -4.48 -14.37 -15.24
C LEU A 285 -3.70 -15.44 -14.46
N GLY A 286 -3.26 -16.50 -15.14
CA GLY A 286 -2.27 -17.40 -14.56
C GLY A 286 -0.96 -16.66 -14.29
N ALA A 287 -0.28 -16.98 -13.19
CA ALA A 287 0.86 -16.22 -12.65
C ALA A 287 1.95 -15.82 -13.68
N THR A 288 2.26 -16.67 -14.67
CA THR A 288 3.20 -16.35 -15.76
C THR A 288 2.75 -15.15 -16.61
N ALA A 289 1.45 -15.07 -16.92
CA ALA A 289 0.89 -13.99 -17.74
C ALA A 289 0.80 -12.68 -16.94
N ALA A 290 0.43 -12.73 -15.66
CA ALA A 290 0.46 -11.58 -14.76
C ALA A 290 1.91 -11.06 -14.57
N THR A 291 2.86 -11.96 -14.27
CA THR A 291 4.30 -11.65 -14.19
C THR A 291 4.83 -11.01 -15.49
N GLN A 292 4.40 -11.52 -16.66
CA GLN A 292 4.78 -10.96 -17.95
C GLN A 292 4.19 -9.55 -18.18
N ARG A 293 2.92 -9.31 -17.82
CA ARG A 293 2.30 -7.98 -17.92
C ARG A 293 2.97 -6.96 -17.01
N LEU A 294 3.19 -7.30 -15.74
CA LEU A 294 3.92 -6.46 -14.79
C LEU A 294 5.31 -6.09 -15.31
N ARG A 295 6.05 -7.06 -15.88
CA ARG A 295 7.34 -6.84 -16.56
C ARG A 295 7.27 -5.93 -17.79
N SER A 296 6.20 -5.99 -18.56
CA SER A 296 6.06 -5.21 -19.79
C SER A 296 5.63 -3.76 -19.57
N ALA A 297 5.00 -3.46 -18.42
CA ALA A 297 4.60 -2.10 -18.02
C ALA A 297 5.65 -1.39 -17.15
N SER A 298 6.36 -2.13 -16.29
CA SER A 298 7.39 -1.61 -15.38
C SER A 298 8.78 -1.55 -16.01
N ASN A 299 9.73 -0.97 -15.27
CA ASN A 299 11.15 -1.01 -15.59
C ASN A 299 11.86 -2.32 -15.11
N SER A 300 11.10 -3.36 -14.71
CA SER A 300 11.61 -4.57 -14.07
C SER A 300 12.07 -5.68 -15.03
N GLU A 301 13.30 -5.57 -15.55
CA GLU A 301 13.96 -6.61 -16.37
C GLU A 301 14.29 -7.89 -15.59
N GLY A 302 13.28 -8.72 -15.30
CA GLY A 302 13.41 -9.91 -14.46
C GLY A 302 13.65 -11.24 -15.16
N ARG A 303 13.99 -12.26 -14.35
CA ARG A 303 14.29 -13.64 -14.79
C ARG A 303 13.07 -14.33 -15.45
N LEU A 304 13.29 -15.37 -16.25
CA LEU A 304 12.21 -15.95 -17.08
C LEU A 304 11.05 -16.59 -16.30
N ALA A 305 11.28 -17.09 -15.08
CA ALA A 305 10.28 -17.82 -14.27
C ALA A 305 9.74 -17.05 -13.05
N ARG A 306 10.41 -15.95 -12.65
CA ARG A 306 10.11 -15.09 -11.50
C ARG A 306 10.56 -13.66 -11.81
N LEU A 307 9.94 -12.65 -11.23
CA LEU A 307 10.30 -11.24 -11.38
C LEU A 307 11.48 -10.81 -10.50
N ASP A 308 12.33 -11.75 -10.08
CA ASP A 308 13.68 -11.48 -9.56
C ASP A 308 14.42 -10.53 -10.54
N HIS A 309 14.79 -9.33 -10.09
CA HIS A 309 15.48 -8.34 -10.92
C HIS A 309 16.30 -7.37 -10.07
N SER A 310 17.16 -6.58 -10.70
CA SER A 310 18.05 -5.65 -9.99
C SER A 310 18.41 -4.45 -10.87
N PHE A 311 18.48 -3.27 -10.29
CA PHE A 311 18.79 -2.02 -10.99
C PHE A 311 19.66 -1.10 -10.12
N ASP A 312 20.32 -0.13 -10.74
CA ASP A 312 21.08 0.90 -10.02
C ASP A 312 20.27 2.20 -9.99
N VAL A 313 20.28 2.87 -8.83
CA VAL A 313 19.69 4.21 -8.65
C VAL A 313 20.85 5.18 -8.47
N GLY A 314 21.16 5.90 -9.55
CA GLY A 314 22.37 6.71 -9.64
C GLY A 314 23.66 5.89 -9.46
N PRO A 315 24.79 6.54 -9.10
CA PRO A 315 26.09 5.88 -8.98
C PRO A 315 26.38 5.27 -7.59
N ARG A 316 25.44 5.33 -6.62
CA ARG A 316 25.70 4.95 -5.21
C ARG A 316 24.74 3.92 -4.61
N LEU A 317 23.61 3.61 -5.25
CA LEU A 317 22.63 2.64 -4.75
C LEU A 317 22.35 1.56 -5.80
N ARG A 318 22.28 0.30 -5.37
CA ARG A 318 21.69 -0.82 -6.12
C ARG A 318 20.44 -1.29 -5.39
N VAL A 319 19.38 -1.58 -6.13
CA VAL A 319 18.18 -2.22 -5.63
C VAL A 319 18.15 -3.66 -6.15
N VAL A 320 17.87 -4.63 -5.27
CA VAL A 320 17.74 -6.05 -5.61
C VAL A 320 16.36 -6.52 -5.18
N VAL A 321 15.53 -6.89 -6.16
CA VAL A 321 14.14 -7.29 -5.94
C VAL A 321 14.04 -8.81 -6.00
N LEU A 322 13.39 -9.40 -5.00
CA LEU A 322 13.15 -10.83 -4.84
C LEU A 322 11.65 -11.12 -4.96
N ASP A 323 11.32 -12.06 -5.83
CA ASP A 323 9.95 -12.52 -6.06
C ASP A 323 9.70 -13.81 -5.24
N LEU A 324 8.97 -13.68 -4.13
CA LEU A 324 8.80 -14.73 -3.13
C LEU A 324 7.47 -15.50 -3.26
N VAL A 325 6.59 -15.11 -4.18
CA VAL A 325 5.20 -15.58 -4.20
C VAL A 325 5.07 -17.07 -4.53
N ARG A 326 4.27 -17.78 -3.74
CA ARG A 326 4.00 -19.21 -3.88
C ARG A 326 2.95 -19.48 -4.96
N ARG A 327 3.40 -19.87 -6.15
CA ARG A 327 2.54 -20.11 -7.33
C ARG A 327 1.52 -21.23 -7.14
N GLU A 328 1.73 -22.11 -6.17
CA GLU A 328 0.80 -23.18 -5.81
C GLU A 328 -0.36 -22.74 -4.90
N GLY A 329 -0.31 -21.52 -4.35
CA GLY A 329 -1.26 -20.99 -3.37
C GLY A 329 -0.65 -20.73 -2.00
N GLY A 330 -1.37 -19.95 -1.18
CA GLY A 330 -0.95 -19.45 0.12
C GLY A 330 -0.34 -18.05 0.06
N SER A 331 -0.65 -17.23 1.07
CA SER A 331 -0.08 -15.90 1.29
C SER A 331 1.42 -15.89 1.65
N ASP A 332 1.95 -16.97 2.27
CA ASP A 332 3.36 -17.06 2.68
C ASP A 332 4.37 -16.78 1.55
N GLY A 333 5.47 -16.10 1.87
CA GLY A 333 6.62 -15.97 0.97
C GLY A 333 7.53 -17.20 1.02
N ARG A 334 8.18 -17.55 -0.10
CA ARG A 334 9.24 -18.57 -0.17
C ARG A 334 10.47 -18.07 -0.94
N VAL A 335 11.62 -18.07 -0.26
CA VAL A 335 12.96 -17.93 -0.85
C VAL A 335 13.45 -19.29 -1.34
N GLN A 336 13.87 -19.36 -2.62
CA GLN A 336 14.46 -20.55 -3.22
C GLN A 336 16.00 -20.51 -3.18
N SER A 337 16.64 -21.68 -3.15
CA SER A 337 18.11 -21.77 -3.07
C SER A 337 18.84 -21.11 -4.27
N ASP A 338 18.20 -21.07 -5.44
CA ASP A 338 18.71 -20.36 -6.61
C ASP A 338 18.60 -18.83 -6.48
N GLN A 339 17.62 -18.32 -5.72
CA GLN A 339 17.52 -16.90 -5.36
C GLN A 339 18.63 -16.53 -4.36
N VAL A 340 18.91 -17.38 -3.37
CA VAL A 340 20.02 -17.16 -2.41
C VAL A 340 21.37 -17.09 -3.14
N ALA A 341 21.62 -18.00 -4.08
CA ALA A 341 22.83 -17.99 -4.90
C ALA A 341 22.90 -16.76 -5.84
N TRP A 342 21.79 -16.36 -6.44
CA TRP A 342 21.71 -15.17 -7.29
C TRP A 342 21.91 -13.87 -6.49
N LEU A 343 21.24 -13.73 -5.34
CA LEU A 343 21.37 -12.61 -4.39
C LEU A 343 22.83 -12.40 -3.97
N ARG A 344 23.54 -13.47 -3.61
CA ARG A 344 24.98 -13.42 -3.32
C ARG A 344 25.80 -12.89 -4.50
N SER A 345 25.41 -13.19 -5.74
CA SER A 345 26.04 -12.63 -6.94
C SER A 345 25.68 -11.16 -7.18
N GLU A 346 24.49 -10.70 -6.77
CA GLU A 346 24.09 -9.29 -6.86
C GLU A 346 24.77 -8.40 -5.82
N LEU A 347 24.95 -8.89 -4.59
CA LEU A 347 25.76 -8.19 -3.58
C LEU A 347 27.22 -8.02 -4.06
N ALA A 348 27.78 -9.04 -4.71
CA ALA A 348 29.11 -8.96 -5.31
C ALA A 348 29.16 -7.98 -6.52
N ARG A 349 28.08 -7.85 -7.30
CA ARG A 349 27.97 -6.90 -8.42
C ARG A 349 27.79 -5.44 -7.97
N ALA A 350 27.23 -5.20 -6.78
CA ALA A 350 27.05 -3.85 -6.24
C ALA A 350 28.37 -3.10 -6.06
N GLY A 351 29.43 -3.79 -5.62
CA GLY A 351 30.75 -3.23 -5.37
C GLY A 351 30.71 -2.16 -4.28
N GLU A 352 31.04 -0.91 -4.64
CA GLU A 352 31.01 0.23 -3.70
C GLU A 352 29.64 0.89 -3.55
N ARG A 353 28.60 0.40 -4.26
CA ARG A 353 27.22 0.86 -4.04
C ARG A 353 26.68 0.28 -2.74
N TYR A 354 25.85 1.07 -2.05
CA TYR A 354 24.95 0.53 -1.04
C TYR A 354 23.86 -0.32 -1.70
N VAL A 355 23.26 -1.24 -0.95
CA VAL A 355 22.23 -2.15 -1.45
C VAL A 355 20.96 -2.02 -0.62
N VAL A 356 19.83 -1.82 -1.30
CA VAL A 356 18.49 -2.05 -0.74
C VAL A 356 17.96 -3.35 -1.34
N VAL A 357 17.46 -4.24 -0.50
CA VAL A 357 16.75 -5.45 -0.92
C VAL A 357 15.26 -5.21 -0.80
N VAL A 358 14.47 -5.77 -1.72
CA VAL A 358 13.02 -5.54 -1.80
C VAL A 358 12.31 -6.86 -2.06
N SER A 359 11.24 -7.12 -1.32
CA SER A 359 10.28 -8.20 -1.60
C SER A 359 8.87 -7.72 -1.26
N HIS A 360 7.83 -8.48 -1.61
CA HIS A 360 6.49 -8.23 -1.10
C HIS A 360 6.38 -8.76 0.35
N GLN A 361 6.42 -10.09 0.54
CA GLN A 361 6.51 -10.67 1.88
C GLN A 361 7.84 -10.29 2.58
N PRO A 362 7.85 -10.05 3.91
CA PRO A 362 9.10 -9.86 4.65
C PRO A 362 9.99 -11.11 4.61
N LEU A 363 11.30 -10.92 4.42
CA LEU A 363 12.26 -12.03 4.45
C LEU A 363 12.30 -12.74 5.81
N ALA A 364 12.04 -12.03 6.92
CA ALA A 364 12.07 -12.59 8.28
C ALA A 364 10.91 -13.57 8.58
N SER A 365 9.81 -13.49 7.83
CA SER A 365 8.63 -14.37 7.96
C SER A 365 8.44 -15.34 6.78
N SER A 366 9.38 -15.37 5.82
CA SER A 366 9.29 -16.21 4.62
C SER A 366 9.94 -17.58 4.80
N ASP A 367 9.38 -18.62 4.18
CA ASP A 367 9.99 -19.94 4.02
C ASP A 367 11.37 -19.79 3.33
N GLY A 368 12.41 -20.41 3.90
CA GLY A 368 13.81 -20.22 3.47
C GLY A 368 14.41 -18.82 3.74
N GLY A 369 13.65 -17.88 4.32
CA GLY A 369 13.99 -16.46 4.46
C GLY A 369 15.33 -16.15 5.15
N GLU A 370 15.63 -16.84 6.24
CA GLU A 370 16.92 -16.74 6.95
C GLU A 370 18.13 -17.10 6.07
N SER A 371 17.95 -17.89 5.00
CA SER A 371 19.05 -18.17 4.05
C SER A 371 19.37 -16.96 3.16
N ALA A 372 18.38 -16.11 2.85
CA ALA A 372 18.63 -14.83 2.19
C ALA A 372 19.20 -13.80 3.18
N LEU A 373 18.63 -13.71 4.39
CA LEU A 373 19.09 -12.77 5.42
C LEU A 373 20.54 -13.04 5.84
N ALA A 374 20.96 -14.30 5.98
CA ALA A 374 22.36 -14.67 6.21
C ALA A 374 23.31 -14.18 5.09
N VAL A 375 22.86 -14.14 3.83
CA VAL A 375 23.63 -13.55 2.71
C VAL A 375 23.72 -12.03 2.82
N LEU A 376 22.69 -11.36 3.36
CA LEU A 376 22.72 -9.91 3.62
C LEU A 376 23.61 -9.57 4.82
N ASP A 377 23.57 -10.40 5.87
CA ASP A 377 24.32 -10.23 7.12
C ASP A 377 25.85 -10.21 6.89
N GLU A 378 26.33 -10.92 5.86
CA GLU A 378 27.74 -10.91 5.42
C GLU A 378 28.20 -9.58 4.78
N SER A 379 27.28 -8.68 4.40
CA SER A 379 27.58 -7.55 3.49
C SER A 379 27.62 -6.17 4.18
N PRO A 380 28.79 -5.49 4.21
CA PRO A 380 28.92 -4.12 4.71
C PRO A 380 28.39 -3.07 3.72
N ARG A 381 27.54 -3.48 2.76
CA ARG A 381 26.89 -2.59 1.78
C ARG A 381 25.35 -2.64 1.81
N VAL A 382 24.72 -3.68 2.37
CA VAL A 382 23.26 -3.69 2.56
C VAL A 382 22.87 -2.64 3.60
N ILE A 383 21.90 -1.78 3.30
CA ILE A 383 21.42 -0.73 4.21
C ILE A 383 20.00 -0.97 4.69
N ALA A 384 19.15 -1.59 3.87
CA ALA A 384 17.80 -1.99 4.26
C ALA A 384 17.29 -3.20 3.45
N ALA A 385 16.30 -3.90 4.02
CA ALA A 385 15.39 -4.78 3.32
C ALA A 385 13.95 -4.23 3.48
N LEU A 386 13.27 -3.96 2.38
CA LEU A 386 11.93 -3.36 2.33
C LEU A 386 10.86 -4.41 1.98
N SER A 387 9.70 -4.32 2.63
CA SER A 387 8.56 -5.23 2.41
C SER A 387 7.19 -4.54 2.58
N GLY A 388 6.16 -5.19 2.03
CA GLY A 388 4.73 -4.89 2.21
C GLY A 388 4.04 -5.96 3.05
N HIS A 389 2.91 -6.46 2.55
CA HIS A 389 2.21 -7.72 2.91
C HIS A 389 1.61 -7.79 4.32
N THR A 390 2.31 -7.30 5.32
CA THR A 390 1.85 -7.21 6.71
C THR A 390 0.87 -6.06 6.95
N HIS A 391 0.69 -5.21 5.94
CA HIS A 391 -0.07 -3.95 5.96
C HIS A 391 0.38 -2.98 7.06
N ARG A 392 1.60 -3.12 7.59
CA ARG A 392 2.12 -2.39 8.75
C ARG A 392 3.35 -1.56 8.41
N SER A 393 3.36 -0.34 8.94
CA SER A 393 4.62 0.40 9.12
C SER A 393 5.43 -0.27 10.23
N SER A 394 6.66 -0.68 9.95
CA SER A 394 7.63 -1.17 10.95
C SER A 394 9.06 -0.85 10.55
N ILE A 395 9.96 -0.61 11.53
CA ILE A 395 11.40 -0.40 11.32
C ILE A 395 12.19 -1.13 12.42
N GLU A 396 12.83 -2.25 12.09
CA GLU A 396 13.64 -3.06 13.00
C GLU A 396 15.14 -3.09 12.62
N PRO A 397 16.08 -2.93 13.58
CA PRO A 397 17.51 -3.03 13.31
C PRO A 397 18.02 -4.48 13.31
N ARG A 398 18.29 -5.06 12.12
CA ARG A 398 19.01 -6.34 12.02
C ARG A 398 20.51 -6.13 12.18
N ARG A 399 21.04 -6.52 13.34
CA ARG A 399 22.48 -6.49 13.66
C ARG A 399 23.23 -7.62 12.94
N SER A 400 24.35 -7.32 12.31
CA SER A 400 25.29 -8.32 11.80
C SER A 400 26.75 -7.94 12.10
N THR A 401 27.67 -8.88 11.92
CA THR A 401 29.12 -8.63 12.03
C THR A 401 29.66 -7.68 10.94
N ALA A 402 28.89 -7.43 9.88
CA ALA A 402 29.19 -6.46 8.82
C ALA A 402 28.56 -5.07 9.06
N GLY A 403 28.04 -4.81 10.27
CA GLY A 403 27.41 -3.54 10.67
C GLY A 403 25.87 -3.55 10.66
N GLY A 404 25.25 -4.57 10.07
CA GLY A 404 23.79 -4.70 10.00
C GLY A 404 23.11 -3.81 8.97
N TYR A 405 21.78 -3.85 8.98
CA TYR A 405 20.85 -3.12 8.10
C TYR A 405 19.45 -3.08 8.72
N TRP A 406 18.55 -2.27 8.15
CA TRP A 406 17.19 -2.08 8.66
C TRP A 406 16.17 -2.96 7.93
N LEU A 407 15.31 -3.66 8.66
CA LEU A 407 14.12 -4.31 8.11
C LEU A 407 12.97 -3.30 8.17
N ILE A 408 12.29 -3.05 7.05
CA ILE A 408 11.27 -1.99 6.96
C ILE A 408 9.99 -2.53 6.33
N GLY A 409 8.91 -2.54 7.11
CA GLY A 409 7.54 -2.71 6.63
C GLY A 409 6.93 -1.38 6.20
N THR A 410 6.21 -1.38 5.10
CA THR A 410 5.40 -0.25 4.63
C THR A 410 3.92 -0.65 4.68
N PRO A 411 3.03 0.20 5.22
CA PRO A 411 1.61 -0.10 5.31
C PRO A 411 0.94 -0.12 3.94
N SER A 412 -0.26 -0.68 3.89
CA SER A 412 -1.05 -0.79 2.67
C SER A 412 -1.70 0.54 2.27
N LEU A 413 -2.13 0.63 1.00
CA LEU A 413 -3.17 1.57 0.60
C LEU A 413 -4.58 0.96 0.75
N ALA A 414 -4.68 -0.36 0.95
CA ALA A 414 -5.95 -1.05 1.20
C ALA A 414 -6.52 -0.82 2.61
N ASP A 415 -5.70 -0.52 3.64
CA ASP A 415 -6.15 -0.30 5.02
C ASP A 415 -5.62 1.03 5.59
N TYR A 416 -6.17 1.48 6.72
CA TYR A 416 -5.70 2.68 7.39
C TYR A 416 -4.23 2.50 7.83
N PRO A 417 -3.31 3.44 7.54
CA PRO A 417 -3.55 4.86 7.24
C PRO A 417 -3.69 5.26 5.76
N GLN A 418 -3.60 4.31 4.81
CA GLN A 418 -3.53 4.58 3.37
C GLN A 418 -2.39 5.55 3.00
N GLN A 419 -1.15 5.15 3.30
CA GLN A 419 0.06 5.98 3.12
C GLN A 419 1.15 5.26 2.33
N ALA A 420 1.79 5.98 1.41
CA ALA A 420 3.04 5.58 0.78
C ALA A 420 4.23 5.88 1.71
N ARG A 421 5.37 5.21 1.53
CA ARG A 421 6.62 5.53 2.24
C ARG A 421 7.58 6.28 1.30
N ALA A 422 8.18 7.34 1.80
CA ALA A 422 9.32 7.99 1.14
C ALA A 422 10.63 7.58 1.83
N LEU A 423 11.70 7.43 1.04
CA LEU A 423 13.04 7.11 1.55
C LEU A 423 14.10 7.97 0.86
N LYS A 424 15.10 8.44 1.61
CA LYS A 424 16.29 9.13 1.09
C LYS A 424 17.55 8.51 1.67
N LEU A 425 18.39 7.95 0.79
CA LEU A 425 19.74 7.56 1.17
C LEU A 425 20.59 8.83 1.23
N VAL A 426 21.18 9.12 2.40
CA VAL A 426 21.98 10.31 2.64
C VAL A 426 23.38 9.96 3.16
N GLU A 427 24.37 10.75 2.77
CA GLU A 427 25.78 10.67 3.16
C GLU A 427 26.03 11.56 4.40
N THR A 428 26.87 11.10 5.33
CA THR A 428 27.18 11.81 6.58
C THR A 428 28.63 12.32 6.64
N GLU A 429 28.91 13.31 7.49
CA GLU A 429 30.23 13.97 7.58
C GLU A 429 31.38 13.01 7.94
N GLY A 430 31.12 12.00 8.78
CA GLY A 430 32.07 10.93 9.10
C GLY A 430 32.29 9.89 7.99
N GLY A 431 31.62 10.01 6.84
CA GLY A 431 31.71 9.09 5.71
C GLY A 431 30.80 7.84 5.82
N GLY A 432 29.87 7.84 6.78
CA GLY A 432 28.79 6.86 6.89
C GLY A 432 27.58 7.23 6.03
N VAL A 433 26.46 6.55 6.25
CA VAL A 433 25.17 6.89 5.66
C VAL A 433 24.04 6.91 6.69
N ALA A 434 22.92 7.50 6.30
CA ALA A 434 21.64 7.21 6.91
C ALA A 434 20.58 6.97 5.83
N LEU A 435 19.51 6.27 6.19
CA LEU A 435 18.28 6.22 5.41
C LEU A 435 17.24 7.10 6.13
N GLU A 436 16.95 8.29 5.60
CA GLU A 436 15.84 9.10 6.08
C GLU A 436 14.55 8.53 5.49
N THR A 437 13.53 8.28 6.32
CA THR A 437 12.24 7.73 5.89
C THR A 437 11.09 8.42 6.61
N TRP A 438 9.96 8.56 5.91
CA TRP A 438 8.73 9.13 6.44
C TRP A 438 7.51 8.64 5.64
N MET A 439 6.31 8.80 6.21
CA MET A 439 5.06 8.44 5.55
C MET A 439 4.45 9.62 4.78
N VAL A 440 3.79 9.29 3.68
CA VAL A 440 3.23 10.23 2.70
C VAL A 440 1.76 9.89 2.49
N ASP A 441 0.89 10.86 2.76
CA ASP A 441 -0.56 10.71 2.57
C ASP A 441 -0.91 10.73 1.08
N THR A 442 -2.07 10.20 0.70
CA THR A 442 -2.60 10.44 -0.65
C THR A 442 -2.88 11.93 -0.87
N ALA A 443 -2.71 12.41 -2.10
CA ALA A 443 -2.97 13.82 -2.43
C ALA A 443 -4.47 14.13 -2.26
N PRO A 444 -4.84 15.36 -1.85
CA PRO A 444 -6.24 15.73 -1.58
C PRO A 444 -7.18 15.33 -2.73
N ASP A 445 -8.20 14.54 -2.39
CA ASP A 445 -9.17 13.97 -3.34
C ASP A 445 -10.41 13.52 -2.56
N PRO A 446 -11.61 14.06 -2.80
CA PRO A 446 -12.79 13.72 -2.02
C PRO A 446 -13.14 12.23 -1.97
N LEU A 447 -12.71 11.43 -2.96
CA LEU A 447 -12.91 9.98 -2.98
C LEU A 447 -11.82 9.24 -2.21
N ALA A 448 -10.54 9.61 -2.35
CA ALA A 448 -9.46 9.00 -1.55
C ALA A 448 -9.52 9.40 -0.07
N ASP A 449 -9.93 10.63 0.23
CA ASP A 449 -10.11 11.10 1.60
C ASP A 449 -11.32 10.40 2.26
N THR A 450 -12.44 10.24 1.56
CA THR A 450 -13.56 9.38 2.02
C THR A 450 -13.12 7.93 2.22
N ALA A 451 -12.24 7.41 1.36
CA ALA A 451 -11.73 6.05 1.50
C ALA A 451 -10.89 5.87 2.76
N ARG A 452 -10.11 6.88 3.16
CA ARG A 452 -9.33 6.87 4.41
C ARG A 452 -10.21 6.94 5.64
N ASP A 453 -11.22 7.82 5.65
CA ASP A 453 -12.15 7.95 6.77
C ASP A 453 -12.92 6.64 7.00
N LEU A 454 -13.37 5.99 5.92
CA LEU A 454 -14.00 4.67 5.97
C LEU A 454 -13.01 3.57 6.38
N ALA A 455 -11.77 3.59 5.90
CA ALA A 455 -10.73 2.65 6.31
C ALA A 455 -10.32 2.80 7.78
N PHE A 456 -10.45 4.00 8.36
CA PHE A 456 -10.23 4.25 9.79
C PHE A 456 -11.35 3.71 10.68
N LEU A 457 -12.58 3.67 10.15
CA LEU A 457 -13.77 3.18 10.83
C LEU A 457 -14.03 1.67 10.64
N ASP A 458 -13.38 1.04 9.65
CA ASP A 458 -13.52 -0.39 9.39
C ASP A 458 -13.04 -1.25 10.58
N ALA A 459 -13.87 -2.15 11.09
CA ALA A 459 -13.58 -2.93 12.29
C ALA A 459 -12.42 -3.94 12.13
N GLN A 460 -11.89 -4.14 10.92
CA GLN A 460 -10.81 -5.11 10.63
C GLN A 460 -9.47 -4.41 10.33
N GLY A 461 -9.46 -3.35 9.52
CA GLY A 461 -8.28 -2.54 9.22
C GLY A 461 -8.11 -1.26 10.07
N GLY A 462 -9.18 -0.74 10.66
CA GLY A 462 -9.27 0.63 11.21
C GLY A 462 -9.64 0.73 12.68
N ARG A 463 -8.88 1.54 13.43
CA ARG A 463 -8.97 1.81 14.89
C ARG A 463 -8.30 0.80 15.86
N PRO A 464 -8.41 -0.54 15.80
CA PRO A 464 -7.62 -1.45 16.64
C PRO A 464 -6.42 -2.09 15.90
N GLY A 465 -6.30 -1.92 14.58
CA GLY A 465 -5.38 -2.69 13.74
C GLY A 465 -3.88 -2.44 13.99
N GLY A 466 -3.48 -1.23 14.39
CA GLY A 466 -2.08 -0.86 14.63
C GLY A 466 -1.20 -0.74 13.38
N ALA A 467 -1.80 -0.65 12.19
CA ALA A 467 -1.10 -0.60 10.89
C ALA A 467 -0.22 0.65 10.69
N THR A 468 -0.48 1.75 11.41
CA THR A 468 0.33 2.99 11.43
C THR A 468 1.75 2.81 11.96
N GLY A 469 2.05 1.66 12.57
CA GLY A 469 3.25 1.45 13.37
C GLY A 469 3.30 2.33 14.62
N ASP A 470 4.37 2.16 15.39
CA ASP A 470 4.76 3.06 16.45
C ASP A 470 5.43 4.32 15.89
N ARG A 471 5.67 5.29 16.78
CA ARG A 471 6.29 6.57 16.43
C ARG A 471 7.66 6.41 15.74
N GLU A 472 8.39 5.35 16.05
CA GLU A 472 9.73 5.09 15.51
C GLU A 472 9.75 4.39 14.14
N ASP A 473 8.58 3.97 13.63
CA ASP A 473 8.42 3.29 12.34
C ASP A 473 8.08 4.24 11.18
N ARG A 474 7.62 5.45 11.50
CA ARG A 474 7.20 6.48 10.53
C ARG A 474 8.36 7.38 10.14
N ASN A 475 8.60 8.43 10.91
CA ASN A 475 9.57 9.49 10.59
C ASN A 475 10.87 9.22 11.33
N ALA A 476 11.83 8.59 10.64
CA ALA A 476 13.09 8.15 11.21
C ALA A 476 14.30 8.38 10.28
N ARG A 477 15.44 8.76 10.86
CA ARG A 477 16.75 8.78 10.20
C ARG A 477 17.55 7.60 10.73
N LEU A 478 17.76 6.62 9.87
CA LEU A 478 18.30 5.31 10.21
C LEU A 478 19.81 5.27 9.95
N PHE A 479 20.62 5.52 10.97
CA PHE A 479 22.08 5.62 10.82
C PHE A 479 22.75 4.25 10.61
N ARG A 480 23.76 4.20 9.73
CA ARG A 480 24.43 2.96 9.30
C ARG A 480 25.85 3.19 8.77
#